data_AF-A0A364UQI0-F1
#
_entry.id   AF-A0A364UQI0-F1
#
_cell.length_a   1.000
_cell.length_b   1.000
_cell.length_c   1.000
_cell.angle_alpha   90.00
_cell.angle_beta   90.00
_cell.angle_gamma   90.00
#
_symmetry.space_group_name_H-M   'P 1'
#
loop_
_entity.id
_entity.type
_entity.pdbx_description
1 polymer ?
#
loop_
_entity_poly.entity_id
_entity_poly.type
_entity_poly.pdbx_seq_one_letter_code
_entity_poly.pdbx_strand_id
1 'polypeptide(L)'
;MNINLLITQLNYIKSKAISEKQSITLMFNHQSSHINVKEEHGKKYQIKIKDGKIIKITKINLITFDKNGNVNHFGSLNIKMKHSIYKVIFHIEKGRIRYTKL
;
A
#
# COMPACT_ATOMS: atom_id res chain seq x y z
N MET A 1 2.53 14.02 11.73
CA MET A 1 1.46 13.19 11.13
C MET A 1 2.02 11.82 10.79
N ASN A 2 1.27 10.77 11.10
CA ASN A 2 1.82 9.45 11.43
C ASN A 2 1.65 8.46 10.27
N ILE A 3 2.72 7.71 9.95
CA ILE A 3 2.70 6.55 9.05
C ILE A 3 1.51 5.61 9.33
N ASN A 4 1.06 5.53 10.59
CA ASN A 4 -0.14 4.80 11.01
C ASN A 4 -1.38 5.08 10.15
N LEU A 5 -1.66 6.32 9.77
CA LEU A 5 -2.86 6.61 8.97
C LEU A 5 -2.80 5.92 7.61
N LEU A 6 -1.64 5.99 6.95
CA LEU A 6 -1.42 5.31 5.68
C LEU A 6 -1.55 3.80 5.85
N ILE A 7 -0.97 3.23 6.90
CA ILE A 7 -1.03 1.79 7.17
C ILE A 7 -2.47 1.35 7.44
N THR A 8 -3.25 2.13 8.18
CA THR A 8 -4.69 1.90 8.38
C THR A 8 -5.44 1.93 7.05
N GLN A 9 -5.17 2.90 6.18
CA GLN A 9 -5.78 2.96 4.85
C GLN A 9 -5.43 1.75 3.99
N LEU A 10 -4.17 1.30 3.98
CA LEU A 10 -3.76 0.10 3.24
C LEU A 10 -4.43 -1.17 3.79
N ASN A 11 -4.55 -1.30 5.12
CA ASN A 11 -5.29 -2.40 5.75
C ASN A 11 -6.79 -2.34 5.44
N TYR A 12 -7.37 -1.15 5.36
CA TYR A 12 -8.75 -0.97 4.93
C TYR A 12 -8.95 -1.46 3.50
N ILE A 13 -8.07 -1.11 2.55
CA ILE A 13 -8.16 -1.61 1.17
C ILE A 13 -8.12 -3.13 1.11
N LYS A 14 -7.20 -3.75 1.86
CA LYS A 14 -7.16 -5.21 1.98
C LYS A 14 -8.47 -5.77 2.52
N SER A 15 -9.02 -5.18 3.58
CA SER A 15 -10.28 -5.62 4.18
C SER A 15 -11.46 -5.46 3.20
N LYS A 16 -11.44 -4.39 2.41
CA LYS A 16 -12.42 -4.14 1.35
C LYS A 16 -12.37 -5.22 0.26
N ALA A 17 -11.17 -5.61 -0.19
CA ALA A 17 -11.00 -6.70 -1.17
C ALA A 17 -11.64 -8.02 -0.70
N ILE A 18 -11.47 -8.35 0.59
CA ILE A 18 -12.10 -9.52 1.21
C ILE A 18 -13.62 -9.36 1.28
N SER A 19 -14.10 -8.24 1.81
CA SER A 19 -15.53 -8.00 2.04
C SER A 19 -16.33 -7.99 0.74
N GLU A 20 -15.77 -7.40 -0.32
CA GLU A 20 -16.42 -7.26 -1.62
C GLU A 20 -16.10 -8.44 -2.57
N LYS A 21 -15.34 -9.42 -2.08
CA LYS A 21 -14.93 -10.62 -2.84
C LYS A 21 -14.31 -10.30 -4.20
N GLN A 22 -13.57 -9.20 -4.30
CA GLN A 22 -12.92 -8.73 -5.52
C GLN A 22 -11.47 -8.36 -5.28
N SER A 23 -10.65 -8.41 -6.33
CA SER A 23 -9.26 -8.01 -6.24
C SER A 23 -9.12 -6.47 -6.24
N ILE A 24 -8.19 -5.94 -5.43
CA ILE A 24 -7.87 -4.51 -5.45
C ILE A 24 -6.37 -4.33 -5.62
N THR A 25 -5.99 -3.62 -6.69
CA THR A 25 -4.60 -3.37 -7.06
C THR A 25 -4.17 -1.98 -6.61
N LEU A 26 -3.06 -1.93 -5.87
CA LEU A 26 -2.31 -0.73 -5.53
C LEU A 26 -1.12 -0.58 -6.48
N MET A 27 -0.95 0.60 -7.07
CA MET A 27 0.18 0.92 -7.94
C MET A 27 1.03 2.04 -7.30
N PHE A 28 2.34 1.83 -7.29
CA PHE A 28 3.30 2.70 -6.64
C PHE A 28 4.20 3.39 -7.66
N ASN A 29 4.36 4.70 -7.50
CA ASN A 29 5.22 5.51 -8.35
C ASN A 29 6.31 6.18 -7.51
N HIS A 30 7.54 6.17 -8.02
CA HIS A 30 8.65 6.87 -7.38
C HIS A 30 8.38 8.38 -7.31
N GLN A 31 8.77 9.03 -6.21
CA GLN A 31 8.51 10.43 -5.88
C GLN A 31 7.03 10.85 -5.77
N SER A 32 6.09 9.90 -5.80
CA SER A 32 4.66 10.20 -5.67
C SER A 32 4.22 10.37 -4.22
N SER A 33 3.34 11.35 -3.97
CA SER A 33 2.57 11.51 -2.73
C SER A 33 1.21 10.80 -2.78
N HIS A 34 0.95 10.02 -3.83
CA HIS A 34 -0.28 9.26 -4.02
C HIS A 34 0.00 7.81 -4.40
N ILE A 35 -0.87 6.92 -3.95
CA ILE A 35 -0.93 5.51 -4.38
C ILE A 35 -2.19 5.37 -5.22
N ASN A 36 -2.04 4.92 -6.47
CA ASN A 36 -3.20 4.67 -7.33
C ASN A 36 -3.84 3.35 -6.94
N VAL A 37 -5.16 3.33 -6.87
CA VAL A 37 -5.96 2.16 -6.53
C VAL A 37 -6.88 1.83 -7.70
N LYS A 38 -6.91 0.56 -8.09
CA LYS A 38 -7.82 0.02 -9.10
C LYS A 38 -8.53 -1.20 -8.52
N GLU A 39 -9.84 -1.09 -8.36
CA GLU A 39 -10.72 -2.21 -8.04
C GLU A 39 -11.02 -3.02 -9.31
N GLU A 40 -11.13 -4.33 -9.18
CA GLU A 40 -11.37 -5.25 -10.31
C GLU A 40 -12.69 -4.94 -11.03
N HIS A 41 -13.77 -4.73 -10.28
CA HIS A 41 -15.11 -4.44 -10.80
C HIS A 41 -15.58 -3.03 -10.41
N GLY A 42 -14.65 -2.09 -10.21
CA GLY A 42 -14.97 -0.86 -9.51
C GLY A 42 -14.21 0.38 -9.98
N LYS A 43 -14.08 1.30 -9.02
CA LYS A 43 -13.57 2.65 -9.29
C LYS A 43 -12.04 2.65 -9.28
N LYS A 44 -11.49 3.63 -10.01
CA LYS A 44 -10.09 4.05 -9.86
C LYS A 44 -10.05 5.29 -8.99
N TYR A 45 -9.17 5.31 -8.00
CA TYR A 45 -8.99 6.44 -7.10
C TYR A 45 -7.58 6.47 -6.54
N GLN A 46 -7.29 7.46 -5.70
CA GLN A 46 -5.97 7.67 -5.13
C GLN A 46 -6.05 7.71 -3.61
N ILE A 47 -5.07 7.07 -2.97
CA ILE A 47 -4.80 7.24 -1.55
C ILE A 47 -3.68 8.27 -1.42
N LYS A 48 -3.97 9.36 -0.71
CA LYS A 48 -2.99 10.42 -0.45
C LYS A 48 -2.07 10.03 0.71
N ILE A 49 -0.77 10.05 0.47
CA ILE A 49 0.27 9.99 1.50
C ILE A 49 0.40 11.39 2.10
N LYS A 50 -0.40 11.68 3.13
CA LYS A 50 -0.40 13.02 3.73
C LYS A 50 0.96 13.33 4.36
N ASP A 51 1.51 14.50 4.00
CA ASP A 51 2.83 15.00 4.42
C ASP A 51 3.99 14.05 4.11
N GLY A 52 3.87 13.25 3.04
CA GLY A 52 4.92 12.33 2.63
C GLY A 52 4.88 11.93 1.15
N LYS A 53 5.92 11.20 0.75
CA LYS A 53 6.06 10.65 -0.60
C LYS A 53 6.88 9.37 -0.62
N ILE A 54 6.64 8.54 -1.62
CA ILE A 54 7.43 7.34 -1.90
C ILE A 54 8.79 7.81 -2.45
N ILE A 55 9.87 7.45 -1.77
CA ILE A 55 11.25 7.80 -2.19
C ILE A 55 12.06 6.60 -2.64
N LYS A 56 11.59 5.37 -2.37
CA LYS A 56 12.20 4.14 -2.88
C LYS A 56 11.14 3.07 -3.04
N ILE A 57 11.25 2.32 -4.12
CA ILE A 57 10.44 1.16 -4.42
C ILE A 57 11.39 -0.03 -4.55
N THR A 58 11.07 -1.16 -3.93
CA THR A 58 11.94 -2.34 -3.94
C THR A 58 11.11 -3.58 -4.21
N LYS A 59 11.40 -4.23 -5.35
CA LYS A 59 10.82 -5.50 -5.82
C LYS A 59 9.32 -5.49 -6.15
N ILE A 60 8.61 -4.35 -6.00
CA ILE A 60 7.16 -4.24 -6.31
C ILE A 60 6.80 -2.90 -6.93
N ASN A 61 6.31 -2.87 -8.17
CA ASN A 61 5.69 -1.64 -8.72
C ASN A 61 4.18 -1.60 -8.45
N LEU A 62 3.58 -2.75 -8.17
CA LEU A 62 2.19 -2.91 -7.78
C LEU A 62 2.04 -4.03 -6.75
N ILE A 63 0.96 -3.99 -5.99
CA ILE A 63 0.49 -5.05 -5.10
C ILE A 63 -0.99 -5.25 -5.37
N THR A 64 -1.42 -6.49 -5.55
CA THR A 64 -2.84 -6.83 -5.65
C THR A 64 -3.23 -7.61 -4.40
N PHE A 65 -4.21 -7.09 -3.66
CA PHE A 65 -4.92 -7.87 -2.66
C PHE A 65 -5.99 -8.68 -3.38
N ASP A 66 -5.92 -10.01 -3.28
CA ASP A 66 -6.97 -10.87 -3.80
C ASP A 66 -8.21 -10.85 -2.88
N LYS A 67 -9.28 -11.52 -3.33
CA LYS A 67 -10.53 -11.70 -2.57
C LYS A 67 -10.37 -12.43 -1.22
N ASN A 68 -9.21 -13.01 -0.94
CA ASN A 68 -8.89 -13.68 0.32
C ASN A 68 -7.93 -12.84 1.19
N GLY A 69 -7.52 -11.64 0.73
CA GLY A 69 -6.59 -10.75 1.40
C GLY A 69 -5.11 -11.14 1.25
N ASN A 70 -4.79 -12.07 0.35
CA ASN A 70 -3.41 -12.43 0.03
C ASN A 70 -2.80 -11.46 -0.99
N VAL A 71 -1.48 -11.45 -1.06
CA VAL A 71 -0.73 -10.73 -2.08
C VAL A 71 0.26 -11.67 -2.75
N ASN A 72 0.41 -11.58 -4.06
CA ASN A 72 1.26 -12.50 -4.83
C ASN A 72 2.74 -12.08 -4.86
N HIS A 73 3.07 -10.90 -4.32
CA HIS A 73 4.40 -10.31 -4.41
C HIS A 73 4.90 -9.82 -3.05
N PHE A 74 6.18 -10.05 -2.79
CA PHE A 74 6.90 -9.48 -1.65
C PHE A 74 7.67 -8.24 -2.10
N GLY A 75 7.58 -7.17 -1.31
CA GLY A 75 8.45 -6.02 -1.51
C GLY A 75 8.21 -4.91 -0.51
N SER A 76 8.84 -3.76 -0.75
CA SER A 76 8.78 -2.64 0.18
C SER A 76 8.81 -1.27 -0.48
N LEU A 77 8.28 -0.30 0.23
CA LEU A 77 8.34 1.13 -0.10
C LEU A 77 9.08 1.86 1.02
N ASN A 78 10.00 2.75 0.68
CA ASN A 78 10.44 3.77 1.64
C ASN A 78 9.60 5.03 1.42
N ILE A 79 8.96 5.48 2.49
CA ILE A 79 8.12 6.66 2.49
C ILE A 79 8.79 7.72 3.36
N LYS A 80 9.16 8.83 2.72
CA LYS A 80 9.65 10.01 3.42
C LYS A 80 8.45 10.78 3.95
N MET A 81 8.33 10.87 5.26
CA MET A 81 7.41 11.77 5.96
C MET A 81 8.19 13.02 6.42
N LYS A 82 7.49 14.04 6.93
CA LYS A 82 8.08 15.31 7.38
C LYS A 82 9.37 15.19 8.20
N HIS A 83 9.46 14.23 9.14
CA HIS A 83 10.60 14.12 10.08
C HIS A 83 11.29 12.76 10.07
N SER A 84 10.84 11.80 9.26
CA SER A 84 11.33 10.42 9.33
C SER A 84 11.08 9.69 8.02
N ILE A 85 11.89 8.68 7.74
CA ILE A 85 11.66 7.75 6.64
C ILE A 85 11.14 6.45 7.25
N TYR A 86 10.09 5.90 6.65
CA TYR A 86 9.54 4.61 7.05
C TYR A 86 9.66 3.62 5.91
N LYS A 87 10.09 2.40 6.22
CA LYS A 87 10.03 1.28 5.29
C LYS A 87 8.75 0.51 5.54
N VAL A 88 7.83 0.52 4.58
CA VAL A 88 6.60 -0.28 4.55
C VAL A 88 6.88 -1.57 3.78
N ILE A 89 6.59 -2.71 4.38
CA ILE A 89 6.91 -4.05 3.86
C ILE A 89 5.60 -4.81 3.65
N PHE A 90 5.42 -5.34 2.44
CA PHE A 90 4.30 -6.19 2.06
C PHE A 90 4.77 -7.64 2.06
N HIS A 91 4.19 -8.46 2.95
CA HIS A 91 4.46 -9.88 3.04
C HIS A 91 3.43 -10.68 2.25
N ILE A 92 3.90 -11.69 1.50
CA ILE A 92 3.06 -12.64 0.75
C ILE A 92 2.11 -13.38 1.71
N GLU A 93 2.63 -13.81 2.85
CA GLU A 93 1.84 -14.49 3.88
C GLU A 93 0.69 -13.62 4.39
N LYS A 94 -0.52 -14.02 4.02
CA LYS A 94 -1.79 -13.39 4.40
C LYS A 94 -1.85 -11.89 4.06
N GLY A 95 -1.06 -11.40 3.10
CA GLY A 95 -1.01 -9.98 2.75
C GLY A 95 -0.72 -9.06 3.94
N ARG A 96 0.18 -9.46 4.85
CA ARG A 96 0.49 -8.66 6.05
C ARG A 96 1.31 -7.42 5.66
N ILE A 97 0.86 -6.27 6.13
CA ILE A 97 1.58 -5.01 5.98
C ILE A 97 2.31 -4.71 7.30
N ARG A 98 3.63 -4.53 7.25
CA ARG A 98 4.46 -4.09 8.38
C ARG A 98 5.14 -2.78 8.02
N TYR A 99 5.57 -2.03 9.03
CA TYR A 99 6.45 -0.90 8.79
C TYR A 99 7.49 -0.75 9.90
N THR A 100 8.62 -0.14 9.56
CA THR A 100 9.66 0.27 10.52
C THR A 100 10.14 1.67 10.20
N LYS A 101 10.54 2.43 11.22
CA LYS A 101 11.29 3.67 11.02
C LYS A 101 12.73 3.32 10.60
N LEU A 102 13.28 4.10 9.68
CA LEU A 102 14.69 4.07 9.28
C LEU A 102 15.47 5.19 9.98
#